data_AF-A0A3R7GMW7-F1
#
_entry.id   AF-A0A3R7GMW7-F1
#
_cell.length_a   1.000
_cell.length_b   1.000
_cell.length_c   1.000
_cell.angle_alpha   90.00
_cell.angle_beta   90.00
_cell.angle_gamma   90.00
#
_symmetry.space_group_name_H-M   'P 1'
#
loop_
_entity.id
_entity.type
_entity.pdbx_description
1 polymer ?
#
loop_
_entity_poly.entity_id
_entity_poly.type
_entity_poly.pdbx_seq_one_letter_code
_entity_poly.pdbx_strand_id
1 'polypeptide(L)'
;MKSLVNIVIAALLLSVSAADMCGKWRLSKAGKYIVYNNLWNQGAASSGSQCTGVDSASGSTVAWHTSYSWSGAPTEVKSFSNVALIFTPKQIKNIKSIPSKMKYSYSYSGTLIADVSYDLFTSSTAAGSNEYEIMIWLAAYGGAGPISSTGKAIATVTIDGNSFKVYKGPNGNTTVFSFVSTKTITNFSADLLNFLSYLVKNQGLPSSQYLITLEAGTEPFTGSNAKMTVSSDQLMTAFKRKTQELCDETRAQYEQTLERQEAQHERQLQNLQRQLREVVGSCVSLTNHEQIIAVIATEQQRRLDSVRSRHASEMRELQQRCARTWQAKLSELKTQSDQQKAAMMERIDQLEMQKSEEETAAKEHELSELRWKEQWEEIRRAKEGMEKQLEDACRLIALLKSRLQQQAKLAYELEEQRGKTSETREEVMKCKLAYAEMKGDMDTRVVSLEKELDHVQRALKCEKTRTSALQVSITNRELGQR
;
A
#
# COMPACT_ATOMS: atom_id res chain seq x y z
N MET A 1 45.10 30.43 -39.02
CA MET A 1 43.74 30.57 -39.59
C MET A 1 43.46 29.30 -40.39
N LYS A 2 42.48 28.44 -40.11
CA LYS A 2 41.23 28.57 -39.35
C LYS A 2 40.95 27.30 -38.54
N SER A 3 40.41 27.53 -37.35
CA SER A 3 39.59 26.64 -36.52
C SER A 3 38.70 25.68 -37.32
N LEU A 4 38.71 24.39 -36.95
CA LEU A 4 37.54 23.52 -37.07
C LEU A 4 37.36 22.77 -35.75
N VAL A 5 36.32 23.20 -35.04
CA VAL A 5 35.83 22.69 -33.77
C VAL A 5 35.27 21.28 -33.99
N ASN A 6 35.88 20.28 -33.36
CA ASN A 6 35.29 18.95 -33.25
C ASN A 6 34.17 18.99 -32.21
N ILE A 7 32.93 19.14 -32.67
CA ILE A 7 31.75 18.91 -31.83
C ILE A 7 31.57 17.40 -31.72
N VAL A 8 32.07 16.82 -30.63
CA VAL A 8 31.71 15.47 -30.21
C VAL A 8 30.29 15.54 -29.64
N ILE A 9 29.30 15.14 -30.43
CA ILE A 9 27.95 14.89 -29.93
C ILE A 9 28.01 13.57 -29.15
N ALA A 10 28.29 13.67 -27.85
CA ALA A 10 28.04 12.57 -26.93
C ALA A 10 26.52 12.38 -26.84
N ALA A 11 25.99 11.37 -27.53
CA ALA A 11 24.64 10.89 -27.27
C ALA A 11 24.65 10.28 -25.85
N LEU A 12 24.28 11.07 -24.84
CA LEU A 12 23.92 10.55 -23.53
C LEU A 12 22.72 9.62 -23.72
N LEU A 13 22.97 8.31 -23.68
CA LEU A 13 21.94 7.36 -23.28
C LEU A 13 21.65 7.64 -21.81
N LEU A 14 20.62 8.42 -21.54
CA LEU A 14 20.06 8.54 -20.21
C LEU A 14 19.54 7.16 -19.82
N SER A 15 20.31 6.42 -19.00
CA SER A 15 19.78 5.33 -18.19
C SER A 15 18.83 5.95 -17.16
N VAL A 16 17.60 6.21 -17.60
CA VAL A 16 16.49 6.49 -16.69
C VAL A 16 16.14 5.16 -16.04
N SER A 17 16.81 4.85 -14.93
CA SER A 17 16.21 3.95 -13.95
C SER A 17 15.14 4.78 -13.25
N ALA A 18 13.90 4.71 -13.73
CA ALA A 18 12.78 5.15 -12.92
C ALA A 18 12.78 4.29 -11.64
N ALA A 19 12.51 4.88 -10.49
CA ALA A 19 12.36 4.11 -9.26
C ALA A 19 11.27 3.04 -9.42
N ASP A 20 11.47 1.88 -8.79
CA ASP A 20 10.53 0.78 -8.87
C ASP A 20 9.14 1.17 -8.38
N MET A 21 8.13 0.65 -9.08
CA MET A 21 6.72 0.93 -8.85
C MET A 21 6.11 -0.15 -7.98
N CYS A 22 5.85 0.14 -6.69
CA CYS A 22 5.29 -0.86 -5.77
C CYS A 22 3.77 -0.75 -5.54
N GLY A 23 3.13 0.33 -6.00
CA GLY A 23 1.69 0.53 -5.78
C GLY A 23 0.82 -0.34 -6.70
N LYS A 24 -0.38 -0.70 -6.23
CA LYS A 24 -1.33 -1.62 -6.89
C LYS A 24 -1.54 -1.33 -8.38
N TRP A 25 -1.83 -0.08 -8.73
CA TRP A 25 -2.16 0.36 -10.09
C TRP A 25 -1.11 1.30 -10.70
N ARG A 26 0.14 1.22 -10.22
CA ARG A 26 1.21 2.04 -10.79
C ARG A 26 1.60 1.52 -12.17
N LEU A 27 1.94 2.46 -13.05
CA LEU A 27 2.39 2.21 -14.41
C LEU A 27 3.51 3.16 -14.79
N SER A 28 4.31 2.76 -15.76
CA SER A 28 5.33 3.58 -16.39
C SER A 28 5.21 3.47 -17.91
N LYS A 29 5.29 4.61 -18.61
CA LYS A 29 5.31 4.64 -20.08
C LYS A 29 6.74 4.41 -20.56
N ALA A 30 6.93 3.46 -21.46
CA ALA A 30 8.22 3.03 -21.97
C ALA A 30 8.17 2.95 -23.51
N GLY A 31 8.31 4.09 -24.19
CA GLY A 31 8.22 4.17 -25.65
C GLY A 31 6.82 3.78 -26.16
N LYS A 32 6.73 2.68 -26.93
CA LYS A 32 5.47 2.15 -27.46
C LYS A 32 4.72 1.25 -26.46
N TYR A 33 5.20 1.18 -25.22
CA TYR A 33 4.68 0.28 -24.21
C TYR A 33 4.22 1.01 -22.96
N ILE A 34 3.32 0.38 -22.23
CA ILE A 34 3.01 0.72 -20.84
C ILE A 34 3.40 -0.48 -19.98
N VAL A 35 4.23 -0.28 -18.97
CA VAL A 35 4.60 -1.30 -18.00
C VAL A 35 3.74 -1.10 -16.76
N TYR A 36 2.99 -2.12 -16.37
CA TYR A 36 2.11 -2.07 -15.19
C TYR A 36 2.65 -2.94 -14.06
N ASN A 37 2.41 -2.48 -12.83
CA ASN A 37 2.57 -3.33 -11.64
C ASN A 37 1.35 -4.25 -11.45
N ASN A 38 0.14 -3.73 -11.70
CA ASN A 38 -1.12 -4.50 -11.81
C ASN A 38 -1.32 -5.57 -10.71
N LEU A 39 -1.36 -5.15 -9.45
CA LEU A 39 -1.57 -6.06 -8.31
C LEU A 39 -3.06 -6.33 -8.07
N TRP A 40 -3.80 -6.66 -9.14
CA TRP A 40 -5.26 -6.63 -9.17
C TRP A 40 -5.90 -7.46 -8.05
N ASN A 41 -5.35 -8.64 -7.76
CA ASN A 41 -5.82 -9.57 -6.73
C ASN A 41 -4.94 -9.66 -5.49
N GLN A 42 -4.16 -8.62 -5.16
CA GLN A 42 -3.29 -8.66 -3.97
C GLN A 42 -4.04 -8.98 -2.67
N GLY A 43 -5.34 -8.69 -2.60
CA GLY A 43 -6.19 -8.96 -1.44
C GLY A 43 -6.44 -10.45 -1.18
N ALA A 44 -6.19 -11.33 -2.16
CA ALA A 44 -6.24 -12.78 -1.97
C ALA A 44 -5.00 -13.32 -1.23
N ALA A 45 -3.91 -12.57 -1.15
CA ALA A 45 -2.72 -12.97 -0.42
C ALA A 45 -2.92 -12.82 1.08
N SER A 46 -2.38 -13.75 1.87
CA SER A 46 -2.27 -13.56 3.34
C SER A 46 -1.21 -12.52 3.69
N SER A 47 -0.15 -12.44 2.88
CA SER A 47 0.87 -11.39 2.95
C SER A 47 1.66 -11.32 1.66
N GLY A 48 2.31 -10.19 1.43
CA GLY A 48 3.24 -10.03 0.33
C GLY A 48 3.33 -8.60 -0.20
N SER A 49 4.25 -8.41 -1.13
CA SER A 49 4.46 -7.17 -1.84
C SER A 49 5.09 -7.44 -3.20
N GLN A 50 4.95 -6.48 -4.12
CA GLN A 50 5.50 -6.57 -5.46
C GLN A 50 5.83 -5.19 -6.00
N CYS A 51 7.01 -5.06 -6.60
CA CYS A 51 7.50 -3.85 -7.24
C CYS A 51 7.96 -4.14 -8.66
N THR A 52 7.68 -3.23 -9.59
CA THR A 52 8.00 -3.38 -11.02
C THR A 52 8.77 -2.17 -11.52
N GLY A 53 9.86 -2.38 -12.25
CA GLY A 53 10.75 -1.33 -12.75
C GLY A 53 10.97 -1.42 -14.25
N VAL A 54 11.20 -0.28 -14.90
CA VAL A 54 11.63 -0.21 -16.31
C VAL A 54 13.14 0.01 -16.32
N ASP A 55 13.88 -0.91 -16.94
CA ASP A 55 15.34 -0.86 -17.01
C ASP A 55 15.81 -0.05 -18.22
N SER A 56 15.16 -0.25 -19.38
CA SER A 56 15.43 0.53 -20.59
C SER A 56 14.30 0.40 -21.62
N ALA A 57 14.17 1.39 -22.49
CA ALA A 57 13.25 1.34 -23.62
C ALA A 57 13.88 1.97 -24.86
N SER A 58 13.82 1.27 -25.99
CA SER A 58 14.36 1.75 -27.26
C SER A 58 13.57 1.18 -28.45
N GLY A 59 13.01 2.07 -29.27
CA GLY A 59 12.22 1.69 -30.44
C GLY A 59 11.04 0.77 -30.09
N SER A 60 11.10 -0.47 -30.53
CA SER A 60 10.13 -1.54 -30.26
C SER A 60 10.67 -2.59 -29.27
N THR A 61 11.52 -2.17 -28.33
CA THR A 61 12.07 -3.04 -27.31
C THR A 61 11.99 -2.38 -25.94
N VAL A 62 11.68 -3.16 -24.92
CA VAL A 62 11.68 -2.74 -23.52
C VAL A 62 12.37 -3.82 -22.69
N ALA A 63 13.22 -3.39 -21.76
CA ALA A 63 13.75 -4.21 -20.68
C ALA A 63 13.15 -3.73 -19.37
N TRP A 64 12.72 -4.66 -18.54
CA TRP A 64 11.99 -4.39 -17.32
C TRP A 64 12.11 -5.57 -16.37
N HIS A 65 11.75 -5.35 -15.13
CA HIS A 65 11.76 -6.41 -14.12
C HIS A 65 10.60 -6.25 -13.15
N THR A 66 10.25 -7.34 -12.48
CA THR A 66 9.34 -7.32 -11.33
C THR A 66 9.90 -8.21 -10.23
N SER A 67 9.85 -7.74 -8.99
CA SER A 67 10.30 -8.48 -7.81
C SER A 67 9.15 -8.56 -6.81
N TYR A 68 8.92 -9.74 -6.23
CA TYR A 68 7.81 -9.96 -5.31
C TYR A 68 8.07 -11.06 -4.29
N SER A 69 7.27 -11.01 -3.23
CA SER A 69 7.01 -12.15 -2.35
C SER A 69 5.51 -12.21 -2.10
N TRP A 70 4.89 -13.38 -2.32
CA TRP A 70 3.47 -13.62 -2.12
C TRP A 70 3.24 -14.92 -1.37
N SER A 71 2.37 -14.86 -0.35
CA SER A 71 1.94 -16.02 0.44
C SER A 71 0.41 -16.12 0.50
N GLY A 72 -0.10 -17.32 0.77
CA GLY A 72 -1.54 -17.59 0.86
C GLY A 72 -2.23 -17.75 -0.49
N ALA A 73 -3.40 -18.39 -0.48
CA ALA A 73 -4.23 -18.70 -1.65
C ALA A 73 -3.40 -19.22 -2.85
N PRO A 74 -2.78 -20.42 -2.76
CA PRO A 74 -1.84 -20.93 -3.77
C PRO A 74 -2.47 -21.24 -5.13
N THR A 75 -3.80 -21.20 -5.22
CA THR A 75 -4.57 -21.40 -6.45
C THR A 75 -5.11 -20.10 -7.04
N GLU A 76 -4.82 -18.96 -6.42
CA GLU A 76 -5.25 -17.64 -6.92
C GLU A 76 -4.05 -16.79 -7.34
N VAL A 77 -4.10 -16.28 -8.56
CA VAL A 77 -3.17 -15.25 -9.05
C VAL A 77 -3.28 -14.00 -8.18
N LYS A 78 -2.16 -13.34 -7.88
CA LYS A 78 -2.12 -12.09 -7.07
C LYS A 78 -2.00 -10.83 -7.92
N SER A 79 -1.34 -10.93 -9.06
CA SER A 79 -1.03 -9.80 -9.93
C SER A 79 -0.80 -10.27 -11.37
N PHE A 80 -0.73 -9.31 -12.29
CA PHE A 80 -0.19 -9.55 -13.63
C PHE A 80 0.68 -8.38 -14.04
N SER A 81 1.88 -8.29 -13.44
CA SER A 81 2.88 -7.31 -13.88
C SER A 81 3.25 -7.61 -15.32
N ASN A 82 3.03 -6.65 -16.20
CA ASN A 82 3.10 -6.86 -17.63
C ASN A 82 3.56 -5.61 -18.39
N VAL A 83 3.91 -5.84 -19.65
CA VAL A 83 4.14 -4.82 -20.66
C VAL A 83 3.02 -4.89 -21.68
N ALA A 84 2.23 -3.83 -21.78
CA ALA A 84 1.19 -3.67 -22.78
C ALA A 84 1.70 -2.88 -23.99
N LEU A 85 1.47 -3.38 -25.20
CA LEU A 85 1.72 -2.63 -26.42
C LEU A 85 0.64 -1.55 -26.61
N ILE A 86 1.05 -0.34 -26.97
CA ILE A 86 0.15 0.73 -27.40
C ILE A 86 -0.05 0.62 -28.91
N PHE A 87 -1.27 0.28 -29.34
CA PHE A 87 -1.62 0.17 -30.76
C PHE A 87 -3.10 0.50 -30.99
N THR A 88 -3.45 0.81 -32.24
CA THR A 88 -4.85 0.93 -32.66
C THR A 88 -5.42 -0.47 -32.88
N PRO A 89 -6.55 -0.84 -32.24
CA PRO A 89 -7.18 -2.13 -32.44
C PRO A 89 -7.43 -2.49 -33.90
N LYS A 90 -7.22 -3.75 -34.25
CA LYS A 90 -7.37 -4.24 -35.63
C LYS A 90 -8.08 -5.58 -35.65
N GLN A 91 -8.93 -5.78 -36.65
CA GLN A 91 -9.54 -7.08 -36.90
C GLN A 91 -8.47 -8.11 -37.23
N ILE A 92 -8.57 -9.32 -36.66
CA ILE A 92 -7.59 -10.41 -36.85
C ILE A 92 -7.34 -10.66 -38.34
N LYS A 93 -8.41 -10.72 -39.15
CA LYS A 93 -8.32 -10.91 -40.62
C LYS A 93 -7.48 -9.86 -41.37
N ASN A 94 -7.25 -8.69 -40.77
CA ASN A 94 -6.51 -7.57 -41.37
C ASN A 94 -5.06 -7.47 -40.83
N ILE A 95 -4.66 -8.34 -39.91
CA ILE A 95 -3.31 -8.37 -39.35
C ILE A 95 -2.45 -9.28 -40.23
N LYS A 96 -1.29 -8.78 -40.67
CA LYS A 96 -0.35 -9.54 -41.52
C LYS A 96 0.66 -10.35 -40.72
N SER A 97 1.07 -9.84 -39.56
CA SER A 97 2.07 -10.44 -38.68
C SER A 97 2.08 -9.73 -37.32
N ILE A 98 2.42 -10.45 -36.26
CA ILE A 98 2.68 -9.94 -34.91
C ILE A 98 4.02 -10.55 -34.42
N PRO A 99 5.16 -10.12 -34.99
CA PRO A 99 6.45 -10.66 -34.58
C PRO A 99 6.77 -10.23 -33.14
N SER A 100 7.08 -11.20 -32.28
CA SER A 100 7.39 -10.96 -30.87
C SER A 100 8.60 -11.77 -30.42
N LYS A 101 9.40 -11.15 -29.56
CA LYS A 101 10.53 -11.80 -28.89
C LYS A 101 10.47 -11.48 -27.41
N MET A 102 10.67 -12.49 -26.58
CA MET A 102 10.79 -12.31 -25.13
C MET A 102 11.91 -13.20 -24.60
N LYS A 103 12.88 -12.57 -23.95
CA LYS A 103 13.97 -13.24 -23.27
C LYS A 103 13.97 -12.81 -21.81
N TYR A 104 13.81 -13.78 -20.92
CA TYR A 104 13.68 -13.52 -19.50
C TYR A 104 14.45 -14.52 -18.64
N SER A 105 14.70 -14.13 -17.40
CA SER A 105 15.21 -14.98 -16.33
C SER A 105 14.33 -14.85 -15.09
N TYR A 106 14.29 -15.91 -14.29
CA TYR A 106 13.58 -15.95 -13.01
C TYR A 106 14.55 -16.40 -11.91
N SER A 107 14.59 -15.67 -10.80
CA SER A 107 15.26 -16.08 -9.56
C SER A 107 14.25 -16.09 -8.42
N TYR A 108 14.37 -17.02 -7.48
CA TYR A 108 13.47 -17.15 -6.33
C TYR A 108 14.11 -18.03 -5.24
N SER A 109 13.59 -17.93 -4.02
CA SER A 109 13.95 -18.79 -2.89
C SER A 109 12.84 -19.80 -2.62
N GLY A 110 13.20 -21.08 -2.46
CA GLY A 110 12.25 -22.14 -2.13
C GLY A 110 11.30 -22.48 -3.29
N THR A 111 10.00 -22.43 -3.04
CA THR A 111 8.97 -22.80 -4.03
C THR A 111 8.41 -21.56 -4.73
N LEU A 112 8.32 -21.64 -6.05
CA LEU A 112 7.68 -20.64 -6.89
C LEU A 112 6.49 -21.26 -7.63
N ILE A 113 5.32 -20.65 -7.52
CA ILE A 113 4.13 -20.95 -8.35
C ILE A 113 3.79 -19.67 -9.12
N ALA A 114 4.11 -19.67 -10.40
CA ALA A 114 3.88 -18.54 -11.31
C ALA A 114 3.88 -19.01 -12.77
N ASP A 115 3.25 -18.25 -13.65
CA ASP A 115 3.48 -18.38 -15.09
C ASP A 115 4.39 -17.27 -15.64
N VAL A 116 4.81 -17.44 -16.89
CA VAL A 116 5.27 -16.33 -17.73
C VAL A 116 4.53 -16.42 -19.05
N SER A 117 3.80 -15.38 -19.41
CA SER A 117 2.77 -15.46 -20.45
C SER A 117 2.67 -14.19 -21.29
N TYR A 118 2.26 -14.39 -22.56
CA TYR A 118 1.55 -13.34 -23.28
C TYR A 118 0.07 -13.42 -22.97
N ASP A 119 -0.60 -12.28 -22.95
CA ASP A 119 -2.04 -12.19 -22.75
C ASP A 119 -2.66 -11.23 -23.77
N LEU A 120 -3.63 -11.73 -24.54
CA LEU A 120 -4.24 -11.04 -25.66
C LEU A 120 -5.75 -11.07 -25.50
N PHE A 121 -6.40 -9.92 -25.67
CA PHE A 121 -7.86 -9.84 -25.62
C PHE A 121 -8.45 -9.44 -26.96
N THR A 122 -9.61 -10.01 -27.27
CA THR A 122 -10.40 -9.65 -28.44
C THR A 122 -11.83 -9.27 -28.11
N SER A 123 -12.43 -8.45 -28.98
CA SER A 123 -13.81 -8.03 -28.88
C SER A 123 -14.46 -7.90 -30.27
N SER A 124 -15.79 -7.99 -30.34
CA SER A 124 -16.55 -7.77 -31.59
C SER A 124 -16.41 -6.34 -32.13
N THR A 125 -16.04 -5.38 -31.28
CA THR A 125 -15.81 -3.98 -31.68
C THR A 125 -14.47 -3.48 -31.16
N ALA A 126 -13.91 -2.44 -31.79
CA ALA A 126 -12.61 -1.88 -31.41
C ALA A 126 -12.54 -1.32 -29.97
N ALA A 127 -13.70 -0.98 -29.37
CA ALA A 127 -13.80 -0.42 -28.02
C ALA A 127 -14.76 -1.23 -27.13
N GLY A 128 -15.05 -2.48 -27.51
CA GLY A 128 -15.95 -3.35 -26.75
C GLY A 128 -15.27 -4.01 -25.56
N SER A 129 -16.06 -4.67 -24.74
CA SER A 129 -15.56 -5.52 -23.66
C SER A 129 -14.87 -6.78 -24.20
N ASN A 130 -14.00 -7.36 -23.40
CA ASN A 130 -13.33 -8.63 -23.69
C ASN A 130 -14.37 -9.74 -23.90
N GLU A 131 -14.26 -10.45 -25.02
CA GLU A 131 -15.08 -11.63 -25.35
C GLU A 131 -14.22 -12.90 -25.36
N TYR A 132 -12.99 -12.78 -25.85
CA TYR A 132 -11.99 -13.84 -25.82
C TYR A 132 -10.69 -13.34 -25.22
N GLU A 133 -10.05 -14.22 -24.47
CA GLU A 133 -8.72 -14.07 -23.88
C GLU A 133 -7.84 -15.19 -24.41
N ILE A 134 -6.65 -14.86 -24.90
CA ILE A 134 -5.73 -15.78 -25.52
C ILE A 134 -4.39 -15.65 -24.82
N MET A 135 -4.12 -16.58 -23.91
CA MET A 135 -2.86 -16.62 -23.18
C MET A 135 -1.87 -17.57 -23.86
N ILE A 136 -0.60 -17.17 -23.92
CA ILE A 136 0.49 -18.01 -24.45
C ILE A 136 1.56 -18.12 -23.36
N TRP A 137 1.50 -19.20 -22.59
CA TRP A 137 2.38 -19.44 -21.45
C TRP A 137 3.69 -20.06 -21.94
N LEU A 138 4.78 -19.33 -21.76
CA LEU A 138 6.13 -19.78 -22.02
C LEU A 138 6.68 -20.66 -20.90
N ALA A 139 6.19 -20.47 -19.67
CA ALA A 139 6.51 -21.29 -18.52
C ALA A 139 5.33 -21.43 -17.57
N ALA A 140 5.31 -22.57 -16.88
CA ALA A 140 4.42 -22.85 -15.75
C ALA A 140 5.28 -23.40 -14.60
N TYR A 141 5.60 -22.56 -13.63
CA TYR A 141 6.41 -22.92 -12.46
C TYR A 141 5.53 -23.49 -11.34
N GLY A 142 6.05 -24.48 -10.62
CA GLY A 142 5.45 -24.99 -9.37
C GLY A 142 4.04 -25.56 -9.48
N GLY A 143 3.60 -25.94 -10.67
CA GLY A 143 2.25 -26.47 -10.89
C GLY A 143 1.18 -25.42 -11.18
N ALA A 144 1.56 -24.18 -11.53
CA ALA A 144 0.63 -23.19 -12.07
C ALA A 144 -0.20 -23.80 -13.22
N GLY A 145 -1.52 -23.64 -13.16
CA GLY A 145 -2.47 -24.26 -14.09
C GLY A 145 -3.32 -23.22 -14.81
N PRO A 146 -3.58 -23.38 -16.12
CA PRO A 146 -4.42 -22.46 -16.88
C PRO A 146 -5.91 -22.69 -16.56
N ILE A 147 -6.73 -21.70 -16.92
CA ILE A 147 -8.18 -21.84 -16.91
C ILE A 147 -8.60 -22.98 -17.86
N SER A 148 -9.38 -23.93 -17.35
CA SER A 148 -9.84 -25.09 -18.11
C SER A 148 -11.17 -25.62 -17.57
N SER A 149 -12.15 -25.83 -18.44
CA SER A 149 -13.43 -26.45 -18.06
C SER A 149 -13.28 -27.93 -17.69
N THR A 150 -12.25 -28.62 -18.16
CA THR A 150 -12.08 -30.08 -17.98
C THR A 150 -10.84 -30.46 -17.18
N GLY A 151 -9.96 -29.49 -16.90
CA GLY A 151 -8.61 -29.74 -16.38
C GLY A 151 -7.66 -30.44 -17.37
N LYS A 152 -8.12 -30.73 -18.60
CA LYS A 152 -7.33 -31.43 -19.63
C LYS A 152 -7.12 -30.52 -20.84
N ALA A 153 -6.01 -30.76 -21.54
CA ALA A 153 -5.74 -30.10 -22.80
C ALA A 153 -6.73 -30.60 -23.86
N ILE A 154 -7.33 -29.68 -24.62
CA ILE A 154 -8.21 -29.99 -25.75
C ILE A 154 -7.42 -30.35 -27.01
N ALA A 155 -6.16 -29.93 -27.09
CA ALA A 155 -5.24 -30.24 -28.19
C ALA A 155 -3.79 -30.10 -27.75
N THR A 156 -2.87 -30.66 -28.53
CA THR A 156 -1.44 -30.32 -28.49
C THR A 156 -1.03 -29.87 -29.89
N VAL A 157 -0.38 -28.71 -29.98
CA VAL A 157 -0.04 -28.06 -31.25
C VAL A 157 1.41 -27.64 -31.28
N THR A 158 2.00 -27.56 -32.47
CA THR A 158 3.33 -26.96 -32.67
C THR A 158 3.18 -25.69 -33.48
N ILE A 159 3.62 -24.57 -32.90
CA ILE A 159 3.56 -23.24 -33.52
C ILE A 159 4.96 -22.62 -33.42
N ASP A 160 5.49 -22.18 -34.55
CA ASP A 160 6.84 -21.58 -34.67
C ASP A 160 7.93 -22.41 -33.98
N GLY A 161 7.88 -23.74 -34.15
CA GLY A 161 8.85 -24.68 -33.58
C GLY A 161 8.68 -25.02 -32.09
N ASN A 162 7.67 -24.45 -31.42
CA ASN A 162 7.40 -24.67 -30.01
C ASN A 162 6.11 -25.49 -29.82
N SER A 163 6.13 -26.46 -28.90
CA SER A 163 4.99 -27.35 -28.64
C SER A 163 4.17 -26.88 -27.43
N PHE A 164 2.87 -26.68 -27.64
CA PHE A 164 1.92 -26.16 -26.66
C PHE A 164 0.74 -27.12 -26.46
N LYS A 165 0.34 -27.31 -25.20
CA LYS A 165 -0.96 -27.88 -24.83
C LYS A 165 -1.99 -26.75 -24.81
N VAL A 166 -3.12 -26.94 -25.50
CA VAL A 166 -4.18 -25.94 -25.58
C VAL A 166 -5.25 -26.28 -24.55
N TYR A 167 -5.63 -25.31 -23.73
CA TYR A 167 -6.71 -25.38 -22.75
C TYR A 167 -7.80 -24.38 -23.11
N LYS A 168 -9.02 -24.64 -22.65
CA LYS A 168 -10.18 -23.78 -22.86
C LYS A 168 -11.06 -23.78 -21.62
N GLY A 169 -11.49 -22.60 -21.18
CA GLY A 169 -12.50 -22.45 -20.14
C GLY A 169 -13.06 -21.05 -20.05
N PRO A 170 -14.17 -20.85 -19.30
CA PRO A 170 -14.76 -19.53 -19.09
C PRO A 170 -14.07 -18.77 -17.95
N ASN A 171 -13.97 -17.45 -18.09
CA ASN A 171 -13.65 -16.50 -17.02
C ASN A 171 -14.70 -15.38 -17.04
N GLY A 172 -15.74 -15.50 -16.22
CA GLY A 172 -16.93 -14.67 -16.34
C GLY A 172 -17.57 -14.83 -17.73
N ASN A 173 -17.73 -13.72 -18.45
CA ASN A 173 -18.29 -13.70 -19.81
C ASN A 173 -17.23 -13.89 -20.92
N THR A 174 -15.95 -14.04 -20.55
CA THR A 174 -14.84 -14.19 -21.48
C THR A 174 -14.52 -15.67 -21.69
N THR A 175 -14.31 -16.09 -22.94
CA THR A 175 -13.76 -17.43 -23.24
C THR A 175 -12.25 -17.36 -23.28
N VAL A 176 -11.58 -18.09 -22.39
CA VAL A 176 -10.13 -18.14 -22.29
C VAL A 176 -9.57 -19.34 -23.04
N PHE A 177 -8.61 -19.10 -23.91
CA PHE A 177 -7.75 -20.11 -24.52
C PHE A 177 -6.33 -19.94 -24.02
N SER A 178 -5.77 -20.98 -23.40
CA SER A 178 -4.39 -20.94 -22.89
C SER A 178 -3.53 -21.95 -23.62
N PHE A 179 -2.50 -21.47 -24.31
CA PHE A 179 -1.45 -22.28 -24.91
C PHE A 179 -0.32 -22.43 -23.90
N VAL A 180 -0.23 -23.58 -23.25
CA VAL A 180 0.82 -23.85 -22.25
C VAL A 180 1.95 -24.63 -22.87
N SER A 181 3.14 -24.03 -22.91
CA SER A 181 4.31 -24.69 -23.45
C SER A 181 4.61 -25.99 -22.71
N THR A 182 4.94 -27.04 -23.47
CA THR A 182 5.30 -28.36 -22.92
C THR A 182 6.65 -28.35 -22.18
N LYS A 183 7.48 -27.34 -22.41
CA LYS A 183 8.76 -27.09 -21.73
C LYS A 183 8.92 -25.59 -21.49
N THR A 184 9.58 -25.20 -20.41
CA THR A 184 9.90 -23.78 -20.15
C THR A 184 10.73 -23.17 -21.28
N ILE A 185 10.25 -22.06 -21.85
CA ILE A 185 10.93 -21.30 -22.92
C ILE A 185 11.36 -19.95 -22.38
N THR A 186 12.64 -19.79 -22.04
CA THR A 186 13.19 -18.52 -21.53
C THR A 186 13.65 -17.55 -22.60
N ASN A 187 13.73 -18.01 -23.87
CA ASN A 187 14.09 -17.21 -25.03
C ASN A 187 13.15 -17.56 -26.19
N PHE A 188 12.06 -16.81 -26.29
CA PHE A 188 10.99 -17.05 -27.25
C PHE A 188 11.05 -16.06 -28.41
N SER A 189 10.76 -16.56 -29.61
CA SER A 189 10.65 -15.77 -30.84
C SER A 189 9.60 -16.44 -31.73
N ALA A 190 8.49 -15.76 -32.00
CA ALA A 190 7.39 -16.29 -32.80
C ALA A 190 6.57 -15.17 -33.44
N ASP A 191 5.67 -15.54 -34.34
CA ASP A 191 4.61 -14.65 -34.79
C ASP A 191 3.32 -14.98 -34.02
N LEU A 192 2.88 -14.07 -33.16
CA LEU A 192 1.70 -14.29 -32.32
C LEU A 192 0.41 -14.45 -33.14
N LEU A 193 0.38 -13.99 -34.40
CA LEU A 193 -0.75 -14.21 -35.31
C LEU A 193 -0.99 -15.70 -35.59
N ASN A 194 0.04 -16.55 -35.51
CA ASN A 194 -0.10 -17.99 -35.75
C ASN A 194 -1.00 -18.67 -34.70
N PHE A 195 -0.97 -18.18 -33.45
CA PHE A 195 -1.85 -18.67 -32.37
C PHE A 195 -3.30 -18.28 -32.63
N LEU A 196 -3.56 -17.01 -32.98
CA LEU A 196 -4.88 -16.54 -33.36
C LEU A 196 -5.41 -17.27 -34.60
N SER A 197 -4.56 -17.50 -35.59
CA SER A 197 -4.92 -18.23 -36.82
C SER A 197 -5.30 -19.68 -36.53
N TYR A 198 -4.60 -20.35 -35.60
CA TYR A 198 -4.99 -21.68 -35.14
C TYR A 198 -6.38 -21.67 -34.50
N LEU A 199 -6.69 -20.68 -33.64
CA LEU A 199 -8.01 -20.58 -33.00
C LEU A 199 -9.12 -20.28 -34.01
N VAL A 200 -8.86 -19.40 -34.98
CA VAL A 200 -9.80 -19.10 -36.06
C VAL A 200 -10.15 -20.37 -36.85
N LYS A 201 -9.12 -21.14 -37.22
CA LYS A 201 -9.29 -22.33 -38.05
C LYS A 201 -9.91 -23.52 -37.30
N ASN A 202 -9.53 -23.73 -36.04
CA ASN A 202 -9.80 -24.99 -35.35
C ASN A 202 -10.70 -24.86 -34.12
N GLN A 203 -10.89 -23.65 -33.58
CA GLN A 203 -11.60 -23.43 -32.31
C GLN A 203 -12.75 -22.43 -32.42
N GLY A 204 -13.04 -21.93 -33.62
CA GLY A 204 -14.20 -21.08 -33.91
C GLY A 204 -14.05 -19.63 -33.47
N LEU A 205 -12.82 -19.14 -33.22
CA LEU A 205 -12.59 -17.71 -32.98
C LEU A 205 -12.94 -16.91 -34.25
N PRO A 206 -13.89 -15.96 -34.23
CA PRO A 206 -14.24 -15.24 -35.45
C PRO A 206 -13.08 -14.33 -35.91
N SER A 207 -12.64 -14.45 -37.16
CA SER A 207 -11.55 -13.61 -37.70
C SER A 207 -11.93 -12.12 -37.83
N SER A 208 -13.22 -11.79 -37.67
CA SER A 208 -13.73 -10.43 -37.60
C SER A 208 -13.52 -9.75 -36.23
N GLN A 209 -13.17 -10.51 -35.19
CA GLN A 209 -12.83 -9.97 -33.87
C GLN A 209 -11.67 -8.98 -33.97
N TYR A 210 -11.75 -7.90 -33.19
CA TYR A 210 -10.68 -6.94 -33.01
C TYR A 210 -9.72 -7.44 -31.94
N LEU A 211 -8.42 -7.50 -32.25
CA LEU A 211 -7.38 -7.57 -31.23
C LEU A 211 -7.32 -6.18 -30.57
N ILE A 212 -7.63 -6.11 -29.28
CA ILE A 212 -7.73 -4.85 -28.52
C ILE A 212 -6.63 -4.69 -27.48
N THR A 213 -6.05 -5.80 -27.01
CA THR A 213 -4.98 -5.80 -26.00
C THR A 213 -3.91 -6.82 -26.40
N LEU A 214 -2.64 -6.47 -26.18
CA LEU A 214 -1.50 -7.35 -26.35
C LEU A 214 -0.49 -7.05 -25.24
N GLU A 215 -0.36 -8.01 -24.33
CA GLU A 215 0.42 -7.90 -23.10
C GLU A 215 1.40 -9.06 -22.96
N ALA A 216 2.48 -8.84 -22.21
CA ALA A 216 3.44 -9.89 -21.85
C ALA A 216 3.93 -9.67 -20.42
N GLY A 217 3.84 -10.69 -19.57
CA GLY A 217 4.05 -10.55 -18.13
C GLY A 217 4.21 -11.87 -17.40
N THR A 218 3.90 -11.84 -16.10
CA THR A 218 3.93 -12.99 -15.20
C THR A 218 2.78 -12.92 -14.20
N GLU A 219 2.08 -14.03 -14.02
CA GLU A 219 1.06 -14.19 -12.99
C GLU A 219 1.60 -15.01 -11.80
N PRO A 220 1.97 -14.37 -10.69
CA PRO A 220 2.37 -15.09 -9.49
C PRO A 220 1.17 -15.53 -8.65
N PHE A 221 1.21 -16.78 -8.20
CA PHE A 221 0.31 -17.33 -7.18
C PHE A 221 0.97 -17.22 -5.80
N THR A 222 2.18 -17.78 -5.67
CA THR A 222 3.01 -17.71 -4.47
C THR A 222 4.50 -17.71 -4.83
N GLY A 223 5.32 -17.07 -4.03
CA GLY A 223 6.78 -17.08 -4.19
C GLY A 223 7.47 -16.26 -3.11
N SER A 224 8.76 -16.50 -2.89
CA SER A 224 9.57 -15.74 -1.93
C SER A 224 10.85 -15.24 -2.59
N ASN A 225 11.17 -13.97 -2.39
CA ASN A 225 12.30 -13.28 -3.03
C ASN A 225 12.37 -13.54 -4.53
N ALA A 226 11.19 -13.59 -5.17
CA ALA A 226 11.05 -13.89 -6.57
C ALA A 226 11.36 -12.64 -7.39
N LYS A 227 12.10 -12.79 -8.48
CA LYS A 227 12.41 -11.71 -9.42
C LYS A 227 12.41 -12.25 -10.85
N MET A 228 11.56 -11.67 -11.69
CA MET A 228 11.59 -11.86 -13.13
C MET A 228 12.28 -10.65 -13.77
N THR A 229 13.25 -10.91 -14.64
CA THR A 229 13.95 -9.89 -15.41
C THR A 229 13.80 -10.18 -16.90
N VAL A 230 13.30 -9.21 -17.67
CA VAL A 230 13.18 -9.28 -19.13
C VAL A 230 14.26 -8.41 -19.74
N SER A 231 15.13 -9.03 -20.54
CA SER A 231 16.29 -8.37 -21.15
C SER A 231 16.01 -7.95 -22.59
N SER A 232 16.53 -6.78 -22.99
CA SER A 232 16.56 -6.35 -24.40
C SER A 232 17.92 -6.71 -25.03
N ASP A 233 17.93 -7.51 -26.09
CA ASP A 233 19.17 -7.90 -26.81
C ASP A 233 19.94 -6.68 -27.39
N GLN A 234 19.30 -5.51 -27.46
CA GLN A 234 19.87 -4.31 -28.07
C GLN A 234 21.05 -3.71 -27.31
N LEU A 235 21.12 -3.79 -25.97
CA LEU A 235 22.26 -3.24 -25.23
C LEU A 235 23.55 -4.00 -25.52
N MET A 236 23.48 -5.32 -25.54
CA MET A 236 24.63 -6.17 -25.86
C MET A 236 24.99 -6.15 -27.35
N THR A 237 23.99 -6.01 -28.23
CA THR A 237 24.20 -5.98 -29.67
C THR A 237 24.72 -4.62 -30.14
N ALA A 238 24.25 -3.51 -29.58
CA ALA A 238 24.73 -2.16 -29.90
C ALA A 238 26.17 -1.96 -29.44
N PHE A 239 26.54 -2.48 -28.26
CA PHE A 239 27.91 -2.44 -27.78
C PHE A 239 28.84 -3.26 -28.70
N LYS A 240 28.45 -4.49 -29.04
CA LYS A 240 29.19 -5.33 -30.00
C LYS A 240 29.34 -4.68 -31.38
N ARG A 241 28.29 -4.05 -31.90
CA ARG A 241 28.29 -3.41 -33.23
C ARG A 241 29.21 -2.20 -33.28
N LYS A 242 29.20 -1.35 -32.26
CA LYS A 242 30.08 -0.17 -32.16
C LYS A 242 31.56 -0.56 -32.04
N THR A 243 31.86 -1.65 -31.33
CA THR A 243 33.21 -2.20 -31.25
C THR A 243 33.68 -2.79 -32.58
N GLN A 244 32.79 -3.49 -33.29
CA GLN A 244 33.10 -4.03 -34.61
C GLN A 244 33.35 -2.92 -35.64
N GLU A 245 32.53 -1.87 -35.65
CA GLU A 245 32.71 -0.69 -36.52
C GLU A 245 34.07 -0.01 -36.30
N LEU A 246 34.50 0.17 -35.05
CA LEU A 246 35.84 0.73 -34.75
C LEU A 246 36.98 -0.18 -35.26
N CYS A 247 36.81 -1.50 -35.16
CA CYS A 247 37.78 -2.47 -35.65
C CYS A 247 37.85 -2.49 -37.19
N ASP A 248 36.71 -2.38 -37.87
CA ASP A 248 36.61 -2.40 -39.32
C ASP A 248 37.15 -1.08 -39.94
N GLU A 249 36.89 0.07 -39.33
CA GLU A 249 37.47 1.37 -39.74
C GLU A 249 39.00 1.37 -39.63
N THR A 250 39.54 0.80 -38.55
CA THR A 250 40.99 0.68 -38.37
C THR A 250 41.60 -0.24 -39.43
N ARG A 251 40.96 -1.37 -39.73
CA ARG A 251 41.41 -2.30 -40.77
C ARG A 251 41.43 -1.66 -42.16
N ALA A 252 40.37 -0.92 -42.52
CA ALA A 252 40.29 -0.22 -43.80
C ALA A 252 41.41 0.81 -43.99
N GLN A 253 41.82 1.52 -42.93
CA GLN A 253 42.95 2.44 -42.97
C GLN A 253 44.30 1.73 -43.23
N TYR A 254 44.50 0.54 -42.65
CA TYR A 254 45.69 -0.27 -42.90
C TYR A 254 45.71 -0.85 -44.32
N GLU A 255 44.59 -1.39 -44.81
CA GLU A 255 44.47 -1.92 -46.18
C GLU A 255 44.74 -0.82 -47.22
N GLN A 256 44.18 0.38 -47.02
CA GLN A 256 44.42 1.51 -47.92
C GLN A 256 45.88 2.01 -47.90
N THR A 257 46.58 1.85 -46.77
CA THR A 257 48.01 2.16 -46.67
C THR A 257 48.85 1.11 -47.42
N LEU A 258 48.45 -0.16 -47.35
CA LEU A 258 49.10 -1.25 -48.06
C LEU A 258 48.98 -1.08 -49.58
N GLU A 259 47.78 -0.79 -50.09
CA GLU A 259 47.55 -0.54 -51.53
C GLU A 259 48.40 0.62 -52.06
N ARG A 260 48.57 1.69 -51.27
CA ARG A 260 49.45 2.81 -51.64
C ARG A 260 50.91 2.38 -51.72
N GLN A 261 51.37 1.53 -50.82
CA GLN A 261 52.73 1.00 -50.83
C GLN A 261 52.94 0.04 -52.01
N GLU A 262 52.00 -0.86 -52.29
CA GLU A 262 52.04 -1.76 -53.45
C GLU A 262 52.06 -0.98 -54.77
N ALA A 263 51.18 0.03 -54.92
CA ALA A 263 51.16 0.89 -56.10
C ALA A 263 52.45 1.74 -56.25
N GLN A 264 53.12 2.07 -55.15
CA GLN A 264 54.42 2.74 -55.19
C GLN A 264 55.52 1.77 -55.64
N HIS A 265 55.51 0.53 -55.15
CA HIS A 265 56.45 -0.51 -55.56
C HIS A 265 56.27 -0.91 -57.03
N GLU A 266 55.04 -1.04 -57.53
CA GLU A 266 54.77 -1.32 -58.95
C GLU A 266 55.32 -0.21 -59.86
N ARG A 267 55.17 1.06 -59.48
CA ARG A 267 55.76 2.18 -60.23
C ARG A 267 57.28 2.13 -60.25
N GLN A 268 57.92 1.75 -59.14
CA GLN A 268 59.37 1.55 -59.09
C GLN A 268 59.81 0.41 -60.01
N LEU A 269 59.07 -0.71 -60.01
CA LEU A 269 59.28 -1.85 -60.89
C LEU A 269 59.16 -1.47 -62.38
N GLN A 270 58.12 -0.72 -62.75
CA GLN A 270 57.94 -0.25 -64.12
C GLN A 270 59.08 0.68 -64.56
N ASN A 271 59.56 1.55 -63.67
CA ASN A 271 60.68 2.45 -63.97
C ASN A 271 62.00 1.68 -64.15
N LEU A 272 62.28 0.69 -63.30
CA LEU A 272 63.42 -0.22 -63.43
C LEU A 272 63.35 -1.04 -64.73
N GLN A 273 62.17 -1.56 -65.10
CA GLN A 273 61.98 -2.27 -66.36
C GLN A 273 62.19 -1.37 -67.58
N ARG A 274 61.85 -0.07 -67.49
CA ARG A 274 62.13 0.91 -68.55
C ARG A 274 63.63 1.15 -68.68
N GLN A 275 64.35 1.36 -67.58
CA GLN A 275 65.80 1.51 -67.56
C GLN A 275 66.51 0.26 -68.10
N LEU A 276 66.01 -0.93 -67.78
CA LEU A 276 66.56 -2.19 -68.31
C LEU A 276 66.38 -2.29 -69.83
N ARG A 277 65.21 -1.92 -70.36
CA ARG A 277 64.95 -1.89 -71.82
C ARG A 277 65.88 -0.94 -72.57
N GLU A 278 66.23 0.20 -71.97
CA GLU A 278 67.24 1.11 -72.54
C GLU A 278 68.65 0.47 -72.57
N VAL A 279 68.99 -0.36 -71.59
CA VAL A 279 70.28 -1.07 -71.52
C VAL A 279 70.34 -2.28 -72.46
N VAL A 280 69.26 -3.06 -72.60
CA VAL A 280 69.18 -4.24 -73.49
C VAL A 280 69.23 -3.84 -74.98
N GLY A 281 68.88 -2.59 -75.32
CA GLY A 281 69.12 -2.00 -76.64
C GLY A 281 70.60 -1.93 -77.05
N SER A 282 71.52 -2.15 -76.10
CA SER A 282 72.96 -2.30 -76.34
C SER A 282 73.40 -3.78 -76.19
N CYS A 283 73.23 -4.53 -77.27
CA CYS A 283 73.96 -5.74 -77.67
C CYS A 283 74.54 -6.68 -76.57
N VAL A 284 73.73 -7.58 -75.98
CA VAL A 284 74.22 -8.84 -75.35
C VAL A 284 73.19 -9.97 -75.52
N SER A 285 73.68 -11.20 -75.79
CA SER A 285 72.91 -12.43 -76.04
C SER A 285 71.74 -12.69 -75.06
N LEU A 286 70.59 -13.11 -75.62
CA LEU A 286 69.32 -13.37 -74.93
C LEU A 286 69.44 -14.34 -73.73
N THR A 287 70.34 -15.32 -73.79
CA THR A 287 70.44 -16.39 -72.77
C THR A 287 70.96 -15.87 -71.43
N ASN A 288 71.88 -14.90 -71.46
CA ASN A 288 72.38 -14.26 -70.24
C ASN A 288 71.29 -13.38 -69.58
N HIS A 289 70.42 -12.77 -70.38
CA HIS A 289 69.31 -11.97 -69.88
C HIS A 289 68.22 -12.81 -69.21
N GLU A 290 67.89 -13.98 -69.76
CA GLU A 290 66.93 -14.90 -69.14
C GLU A 290 67.39 -15.39 -67.76
N GLN A 291 68.68 -15.70 -67.60
CA GLN A 291 69.26 -16.07 -66.30
C GLN A 291 69.19 -14.92 -65.29
N ILE A 292 69.51 -13.69 -65.71
CA ILE A 292 69.43 -12.51 -64.84
C ILE A 292 67.97 -12.23 -64.43
N ILE A 293 67.01 -12.35 -65.35
CA ILE A 293 65.59 -12.17 -65.05
C ILE A 293 65.09 -13.23 -64.06
N ALA A 294 65.49 -14.49 -64.22
CA ALA A 294 65.12 -15.57 -63.29
C ALA A 294 65.67 -15.32 -61.87
N VAL A 295 66.92 -14.85 -61.76
CA VAL A 295 67.53 -14.50 -60.48
C VAL A 295 66.82 -13.31 -59.84
N ILE A 296 66.50 -12.26 -60.60
CA ILE A 296 65.77 -11.10 -60.10
C ILE A 296 64.36 -11.47 -59.66
N ALA A 297 63.64 -12.30 -60.43
CA ALA A 297 62.29 -12.76 -60.08
C ALA A 297 62.29 -13.57 -58.78
N THR A 298 63.29 -14.44 -58.60
CA THR A 298 63.46 -15.23 -57.38
C THR A 298 63.75 -14.35 -56.16
N GLU A 299 64.62 -13.34 -56.33
CA GLU A 299 64.92 -12.37 -55.28
C GLU A 299 63.70 -11.50 -54.92
N GLN A 300 62.91 -11.08 -55.90
CA GLN A 300 61.68 -10.34 -55.65
C GLN A 300 60.62 -11.18 -54.93
N GLN A 301 60.47 -12.45 -55.30
CA GLN A 301 59.57 -13.36 -54.60
C GLN A 301 59.99 -13.52 -53.13
N ARG A 302 61.30 -13.67 -52.89
CA ARG A 302 61.87 -13.77 -51.54
C ARG A 302 61.61 -12.52 -50.70
N ARG A 303 61.69 -11.34 -51.31
CA ARG A 303 61.35 -10.06 -50.65
C ARG A 303 59.87 -9.95 -50.36
N LEU A 304 59.00 -10.35 -51.29
CA LEU A 304 57.55 -10.36 -51.11
C LEU A 304 57.15 -11.28 -49.94
N ASP A 305 57.75 -12.47 -49.87
CA ASP A 305 57.51 -13.42 -48.80
C ASP A 305 58.03 -12.90 -47.44
N SER A 306 59.16 -12.18 -47.44
CA SER A 306 59.67 -11.50 -46.25
C SER A 306 58.70 -10.43 -45.73
N VAL A 307 58.12 -9.62 -46.63
CA VAL A 307 57.13 -8.59 -46.29
C VAL A 307 55.84 -9.23 -45.77
N ARG A 308 55.32 -10.27 -46.45
CA ARG A 308 54.14 -11.01 -46.01
C ARG A 308 54.32 -11.65 -44.63
N SER A 309 55.49 -12.24 -44.37
CA SER A 309 55.82 -12.82 -43.08
C SER A 309 55.85 -11.76 -41.97
N ARG A 310 56.45 -10.60 -42.25
CA ARG A 310 56.52 -9.46 -41.31
C ARG A 310 55.13 -8.90 -41.01
N HIS A 311 54.29 -8.73 -42.03
CA HIS A 311 52.91 -8.31 -41.85
C HIS A 311 52.09 -9.33 -41.03
N ALA A 312 52.26 -10.63 -41.29
CA ALA A 312 51.61 -11.67 -40.52
C ALA A 312 52.07 -11.71 -39.05
N SER A 313 53.32 -11.33 -38.75
CA SER A 313 53.77 -11.15 -37.36
C SER A 313 53.15 -9.90 -36.71
N GLU A 314 53.13 -8.76 -37.40
CA GLU A 314 52.57 -7.51 -36.90
C GLU A 314 51.06 -7.64 -36.65
N MET A 315 50.33 -8.33 -37.54
CA MET A 315 48.89 -8.59 -37.36
C MET A 315 48.61 -9.49 -36.16
N ARG A 316 49.44 -10.52 -35.92
CA ARG A 316 49.32 -11.35 -34.72
C ARG A 316 49.62 -10.55 -33.44
N GLU A 317 50.60 -9.66 -33.49
CA GLU A 317 50.94 -8.79 -32.37
C GLU A 317 49.82 -7.78 -32.06
N LEU A 318 49.21 -7.19 -33.09
CA LEU A 318 48.03 -6.33 -32.96
C LEU A 318 46.83 -7.07 -32.37
N GLN A 319 46.53 -8.27 -32.85
CA GLN A 319 45.46 -9.11 -32.29
C GLN A 319 45.71 -9.43 -30.82
N GLN A 320 46.94 -9.79 -30.45
CA GLN A 320 47.31 -10.04 -29.05
C GLN A 320 47.18 -8.79 -28.20
N ARG A 321 47.62 -7.62 -28.69
CA ARG A 321 47.47 -6.34 -27.99
C ARG A 321 46.01 -6.00 -27.74
N CYS A 322 45.16 -6.09 -28.77
CA CYS A 322 43.71 -5.87 -28.62
C CYS A 322 43.09 -6.83 -27.61
N ALA A 323 43.45 -8.12 -27.65
CA ALA A 323 42.97 -9.10 -26.68
C ALA A 323 43.39 -8.77 -25.24
N ARG A 324 44.65 -8.34 -25.03
CA ARG A 324 45.15 -7.91 -23.71
C ARG A 324 44.44 -6.66 -23.21
N THR A 325 44.29 -5.63 -24.07
CA THR A 325 43.57 -4.40 -23.71
C THR A 325 42.11 -4.70 -23.37
N TRP A 326 41.47 -5.60 -24.11
CA TRP A 326 40.11 -6.06 -23.82
C TRP A 326 40.02 -6.76 -22.47
N GLN A 327 40.88 -7.74 -22.20
CA GLN A 327 40.90 -8.44 -20.91
C GLN A 327 41.17 -7.48 -19.74
N ALA A 328 42.07 -6.51 -19.91
CA ALA A 328 42.34 -5.48 -18.92
C ALA A 328 41.08 -4.64 -18.65
N LYS A 329 40.39 -4.15 -19.69
CA LYS A 329 39.17 -3.35 -19.52
C LYS A 329 38.03 -4.15 -18.90
N LEU A 330 37.89 -5.42 -19.26
CA LEU A 330 36.91 -6.32 -18.66
C LEU A 330 37.20 -6.54 -17.16
N SER A 331 38.47 -6.71 -16.79
CA SER A 331 38.88 -6.85 -15.39
C SER A 331 38.64 -5.57 -14.60
N GLU A 332 38.91 -4.40 -15.18
CA GLU A 332 38.66 -3.09 -14.57
C GLU A 332 37.16 -2.87 -14.32
N LEU A 333 36.32 -3.14 -15.31
CA LEU A 333 34.87 -3.05 -15.18
C LEU A 333 34.32 -4.03 -14.13
N LYS A 334 34.87 -5.25 -14.07
CA LYS A 334 34.49 -6.23 -13.05
C LYS A 334 34.85 -5.73 -11.65
N THR A 335 36.06 -5.23 -11.45
CA THR A 335 36.50 -4.66 -10.17
C THR A 335 35.64 -3.46 -9.77
N GLN A 336 35.30 -2.57 -10.72
CA GLN A 336 34.42 -1.43 -10.46
C GLN A 336 33.01 -1.87 -10.06
N SER A 337 32.47 -2.88 -10.75
CA SER A 337 31.16 -3.48 -10.40
C SER A 337 31.20 -4.14 -9.01
N ASP A 338 32.26 -4.86 -8.67
CA ASP A 338 32.41 -5.52 -7.38
C ASP A 338 32.56 -4.49 -6.24
N GLN A 339 33.28 -3.38 -6.47
CA GLN A 339 33.37 -2.25 -5.55
C GLN A 339 32.02 -1.57 -5.33
N GLN A 340 31.27 -1.30 -6.42
CA GLN A 340 29.93 -0.73 -6.32
C GLN A 340 28.97 -1.65 -5.56
N LYS A 341 29.05 -2.97 -5.80
CA LYS A 341 28.26 -3.96 -5.07
C LYS A 341 28.61 -3.97 -3.58
N ALA A 342 29.90 -3.92 -3.23
CA ALA A 342 30.34 -3.87 -1.84
C ALA A 342 29.83 -2.59 -1.14
N ALA A 343 29.95 -1.43 -1.78
CA ALA A 343 29.45 -0.17 -1.26
C ALA A 343 27.91 -0.17 -1.09
N MET A 344 27.17 -0.79 -2.01
CA MET A 344 25.73 -0.97 -1.86
C MET A 344 25.39 -1.90 -0.70
N MET A 345 26.10 -3.01 -0.52
CA MET A 345 25.87 -3.92 0.61
C MET A 345 26.13 -3.23 1.95
N GLU A 346 27.22 -2.47 2.09
CA GLU A 346 27.48 -1.68 3.29
C GLU A 346 26.37 -0.65 3.55
N ARG A 347 25.83 -0.04 2.50
CA ARG A 347 24.70 0.89 2.63
C ARG A 347 23.41 0.18 3.05
N ILE A 348 23.18 -1.04 2.59
CA ILE A 348 22.03 -1.86 3.01
C ILE A 348 22.16 -2.18 4.50
N ASP A 349 23.32 -2.64 4.96
CA ASP A 349 23.56 -2.97 6.37
C ASP A 349 23.34 -1.74 7.28
N GLN A 350 23.79 -0.55 6.84
CA GLN A 350 23.52 0.72 7.55
C GLN A 350 22.03 1.04 7.63
N LEU A 351 21.29 0.86 6.53
CA LEU A 351 19.85 1.13 6.49
C LEU A 351 19.06 0.12 7.32
N GLU A 352 19.49 -1.15 7.37
CA GLU A 352 18.87 -2.16 8.24
C GLU A 352 19.06 -1.83 9.72
N MET A 353 20.25 -1.35 10.10
CA MET A 353 20.50 -0.88 11.47
C MET A 353 19.63 0.33 11.82
N GLN A 354 19.56 1.35 10.94
CA GLN A 354 18.70 2.52 11.14
C GLN A 354 17.22 2.14 11.26
N LYS A 355 16.75 1.21 10.41
CA LYS A 355 15.38 0.71 10.48
C LYS A 355 15.10 0.04 11.82
N SER A 356 16.04 -0.78 12.33
CA SER A 356 15.88 -1.41 13.65
C SER A 356 15.82 -0.37 14.77
N GLU A 357 16.64 0.68 14.71
CA GLU A 357 16.63 1.78 15.68
C GLU A 357 15.29 2.55 15.63
N GLU A 358 14.80 2.87 14.44
CA GLU A 358 13.51 3.53 14.23
C GLU A 358 12.33 2.67 14.72
N GLU A 359 12.36 1.36 14.49
CA GLU A 359 11.36 0.42 15.00
C GLU A 359 11.36 0.38 16.54
N THR A 360 12.52 0.43 17.17
CA THR A 360 12.61 0.49 18.64
C THR A 360 12.07 1.81 19.19
N ALA A 361 12.41 2.95 18.55
CA ALA A 361 11.90 4.26 18.93
C ALA A 361 10.38 4.37 18.76
N ALA A 362 9.83 3.80 17.69
CA ALA A 362 8.38 3.75 17.44
C ALA A 362 7.65 2.95 18.53
N LYS A 363 8.20 1.78 18.92
CA LYS A 363 7.65 0.98 20.03
C LYS A 363 7.69 1.72 21.36
N GLU A 364 8.79 2.42 21.66
CA GLU A 364 8.88 3.24 22.89
C GLU A 364 7.85 4.38 22.89
N HIS A 365 7.65 5.04 21.75
CA HIS A 365 6.62 6.06 21.60
C HIS A 365 5.22 5.50 21.83
N GLU A 366 4.87 4.36 21.21
CA GLU A 366 3.58 3.69 21.41
C GLU A 366 3.36 3.30 22.88
N LEU A 367 4.40 2.77 23.54
CA LEU A 367 4.35 2.42 24.95
C LEU A 367 4.12 3.66 25.84
N SER A 368 4.71 4.80 25.48
CA SER A 368 4.52 6.07 26.18
C SER A 368 3.10 6.61 26.02
N GLU A 369 2.50 6.50 24.83
CA GLU A 369 1.10 6.89 24.61
C GLU A 369 0.12 6.02 25.39
N LEU A 370 0.38 4.70 25.45
CA LEU A 370 -0.44 3.77 26.24
C LEU A 370 -0.38 4.12 27.73
N ARG A 371 0.81 4.40 28.28
CA ARG A 371 0.96 4.86 29.67
C ARG A 371 0.18 6.15 29.91
N TRP A 372 0.23 7.09 28.97
CA TRP A 372 -0.52 8.35 29.09
C TRP A 372 -2.03 8.13 29.09
N LYS A 373 -2.53 7.22 28.23
CA LYS A 373 -3.94 6.83 28.19
C LYS A 373 -4.39 6.17 29.50
N GLU A 374 -3.61 5.24 30.05
CA GLU A 374 -3.90 4.61 31.33
C GLU A 374 -4.00 5.65 32.47
N GLN A 375 -3.05 6.59 32.55
CA GLN A 375 -3.10 7.68 33.52
C GLN A 375 -4.34 8.55 33.35
N TRP A 376 -4.72 8.88 32.11
CA TRP A 376 -5.95 9.62 31.82
C TRP A 376 -7.21 8.87 32.26
N GLU A 377 -7.25 7.55 32.09
CA GLU A 377 -8.37 6.72 32.53
C GLU A 377 -8.46 6.56 34.05
N GLU A 378 -7.33 6.54 34.76
CA GLU A 378 -7.31 6.63 36.22
C GLU A 378 -7.85 7.96 36.71
N ILE A 379 -7.41 9.08 36.13
CA ILE A 379 -7.91 10.42 36.46
C ILE A 379 -9.41 10.52 36.18
N ARG A 380 -9.87 10.01 35.03
CA ARG A 380 -11.29 9.99 34.68
C ARG A 380 -12.11 9.20 35.70
N ARG A 381 -11.67 8.00 36.09
CA ARG A 381 -12.34 7.19 37.11
C ARG A 381 -12.38 7.88 38.47
N ALA A 382 -11.30 8.54 38.87
CA ALA A 382 -11.27 9.33 40.11
C ALA A 382 -12.28 10.48 40.07
N LYS A 383 -12.36 11.20 38.95
CA LYS A 383 -13.34 12.27 38.72
C LYS A 383 -14.78 11.76 38.81
N GLU A 384 -15.11 10.67 38.13
CA GLU A 384 -16.44 10.04 38.19
C GLU A 384 -16.81 9.62 39.62
N GLY A 385 -15.84 9.10 40.38
CA GLY A 385 -16.01 8.81 41.80
C GLY A 385 -16.34 10.05 42.64
N MET A 386 -15.65 11.16 42.42
CA MET A 386 -15.92 12.43 43.11
C MET A 386 -17.28 13.02 42.71
N GLU A 387 -17.66 12.97 41.44
CA GLU A 387 -18.97 13.42 40.96
C GLU A 387 -20.10 12.63 41.64
N LYS A 388 -19.95 11.31 41.77
CA LYS A 388 -20.92 10.47 42.49
C LYS A 388 -21.00 10.83 43.99
N GLN A 389 -19.86 11.03 44.65
CA GLN A 389 -19.84 11.49 46.04
C GLN A 389 -20.53 12.85 46.21
N LEU A 390 -20.34 13.75 45.26
CA LEU A 390 -21.00 15.05 45.26
C LEU A 390 -22.51 14.92 45.08
N GLU A 391 -22.98 14.07 44.14
CA GLU A 391 -24.40 13.78 43.97
C GLU A 391 -25.03 13.20 45.25
N ASP A 392 -24.37 12.23 45.88
CA ASP A 392 -24.84 11.62 47.13
C ASP A 392 -24.91 12.67 48.27
N ALA A 393 -23.90 13.54 48.37
CA ALA A 393 -23.90 14.65 49.32
C ALA A 393 -25.06 15.63 49.05
N CYS A 394 -25.32 15.96 47.78
CA CYS A 394 -26.45 16.81 47.39
C CYS A 394 -27.80 16.17 47.75
N ARG A 395 -27.97 14.84 47.56
CA ARG A 395 -29.19 14.13 47.99
C ARG A 395 -29.37 14.17 49.50
N LEU A 396 -28.30 13.97 50.26
CA LEU A 396 -28.31 14.10 51.72
C LEU A 396 -28.70 15.49 52.18
N ILE A 397 -28.13 16.54 51.57
CA ILE A 397 -28.49 17.93 51.85
C ILE A 397 -29.98 18.19 51.55
N ALA A 398 -30.50 17.68 50.43
CA ALA A 398 -31.92 17.81 50.08
C ALA A 398 -32.84 17.12 51.12
N LEU A 399 -32.48 15.91 51.56
CA LEU A 399 -33.18 15.18 52.63
C LEU A 399 -33.17 15.95 53.95
N LEU A 400 -32.01 16.46 54.35
CA LEU A 400 -31.85 17.27 55.56
C LEU A 400 -32.69 18.54 55.48
N LYS A 401 -32.70 19.22 54.33
CA LYS A 401 -33.52 20.41 54.09
C LYS A 401 -35.01 20.08 54.22
N SER A 402 -35.48 18.97 53.65
CA SER A 402 -36.87 18.53 53.77
C SER A 402 -37.24 18.21 55.23
N ARG A 403 -36.35 17.57 55.99
CA ARG A 403 -36.57 17.31 57.43
C ARG A 403 -36.63 18.59 58.24
N LEU A 404 -35.73 19.54 57.98
CA LEU A 404 -35.73 20.86 58.62
C LEU A 404 -37.03 21.61 58.34
N GLN A 405 -37.53 21.58 57.10
CA GLN A 405 -38.82 22.17 56.75
C GLN A 405 -39.98 21.50 57.49
N GLN A 406 -39.98 20.16 57.60
CA GLN A 406 -40.98 19.44 58.39
C GLN A 406 -40.91 19.83 59.87
N GLN A 407 -39.72 19.90 60.46
CA GLN A 407 -39.56 20.31 61.86
C GLN A 407 -40.00 21.76 62.10
N ALA A 408 -39.70 22.68 61.18
CA ALA A 408 -40.17 24.06 61.27
C ALA A 408 -41.69 24.15 61.23
N LYS A 409 -42.35 23.35 60.38
CA LYS A 409 -43.82 23.27 60.32
C LYS A 409 -44.41 22.73 61.63
N LEU A 410 -43.83 21.66 62.17
CA LEU A 410 -44.25 21.05 63.43
C LEU A 410 -44.06 22.00 64.62
N ALA A 411 -42.98 22.78 64.63
CA ALA A 411 -42.74 23.82 65.63
C ALA A 411 -43.80 24.94 65.56
N TYR A 412 -44.15 25.39 64.35
CA TYR A 412 -45.22 26.36 64.14
C TYR A 412 -46.58 25.85 64.62
N GLU A 413 -46.94 24.61 64.28
CA GLU A 413 -48.18 23.97 64.75
C GLU A 413 -48.22 23.84 66.29
N LEU A 414 -47.10 23.50 66.92
CA LEU A 414 -46.98 23.45 68.38
C LEU A 414 -47.12 24.84 69.04
N GLU A 415 -46.55 25.89 68.45
CA GLU A 415 -46.74 27.26 68.92
C GLU A 415 -48.20 27.72 68.81
N GLU A 416 -48.87 27.38 67.71
CA GLU A 416 -50.29 27.67 67.52
C GLU A 416 -51.15 26.96 68.58
N GLN A 417 -50.88 25.68 68.87
CA GLN A 417 -51.55 24.93 69.93
C GLN A 417 -51.29 25.52 71.32
N ARG A 418 -50.06 25.98 71.58
CA ARG A 418 -49.71 26.66 72.84
C ARG A 418 -50.45 27.98 72.99
N GLY A 419 -50.64 28.73 71.90
CA GLY A 419 -51.49 29.93 71.86
C GLY A 419 -52.93 29.64 72.25
N LYS A 420 -53.57 28.66 71.60
CA LYS A 420 -54.95 28.21 71.92
C LYS A 420 -55.09 27.72 73.36
N THR A 421 -54.08 27.02 73.88
CA THR A 421 -54.05 26.55 75.28
C THR A 421 -53.92 27.72 76.27
N SER A 422 -53.20 28.77 75.91
CA SER A 422 -53.09 29.99 76.73
C SER A 422 -54.41 30.76 76.80
N GLU A 423 -55.08 30.92 75.66
CA GLU A 423 -56.37 31.63 75.56
C GLU A 423 -57.46 30.91 76.35
N THR A 424 -57.59 29.59 76.18
CA THR A 424 -58.49 28.76 77.00
C THR A 424 -58.18 28.82 78.49
N ARG A 425 -56.88 28.88 78.88
CA ARG A 425 -56.49 29.06 80.28
C ARG A 425 -56.93 30.40 80.84
N GLU A 426 -56.89 31.47 80.03
CA GLU A 426 -57.33 32.81 80.42
C GLU A 426 -58.86 32.89 80.57
N GLU A 427 -59.62 32.26 79.67
CA GLU A 427 -61.08 32.12 79.77
C GLU A 427 -61.51 31.37 81.03
N VAL A 428 -60.84 30.25 81.34
CA VAL A 428 -61.09 29.50 82.58
C VAL A 428 -60.80 30.34 83.81
N MET A 429 -59.76 31.19 83.77
CA MET A 429 -59.43 32.09 84.87
C MET A 429 -60.53 33.15 85.07
N LYS A 430 -61.06 33.73 84.00
CA LYS A 430 -62.21 34.67 84.05
C LYS A 430 -63.46 34.00 84.63
N CYS A 431 -63.76 32.77 84.23
CA CYS A 431 -64.88 32.01 84.79
C CYS A 431 -64.71 31.75 86.29
N LYS A 432 -63.49 31.44 86.74
CA LYS A 432 -63.20 31.24 88.17
C LYS A 432 -63.39 32.51 88.99
N LEU A 433 -62.98 33.67 88.47
CA LEU A 433 -63.20 34.96 89.11
C LEU A 433 -64.69 35.29 89.22
N ALA A 434 -65.45 35.15 88.14
CA ALA A 434 -66.89 35.38 88.14
C ALA A 434 -67.64 34.45 89.12
N TYR A 435 -67.22 33.18 89.22
CA TYR A 435 -67.78 32.25 90.21
C TYR A 435 -67.47 32.69 91.65
N ALA A 436 -66.27 33.20 91.93
CA ALA A 436 -65.89 33.69 93.25
C ALA A 436 -66.69 34.94 93.65
N GLU A 437 -66.92 35.87 92.71
CA GLU A 437 -67.79 37.05 92.91
C GLU A 437 -69.24 36.64 93.21
N MET A 438 -69.82 35.76 92.38
CA MET A 438 -71.17 35.26 92.59
C MET A 438 -71.33 34.57 93.96
N LYS A 439 -70.31 33.80 94.38
CA LYS A 439 -70.30 33.16 95.69
C LYS A 439 -70.25 34.18 96.84
N GLY A 440 -69.43 35.23 96.71
CA GLY A 440 -69.37 36.32 97.70
C GLY A 440 -70.69 37.09 97.83
N ASP A 441 -71.36 37.38 96.72
CA ASP A 441 -72.70 37.99 96.71
C ASP A 441 -73.74 37.09 97.40
N MET A 442 -73.64 35.78 97.16
CA MET A 442 -74.55 34.81 97.77
C MET A 442 -74.33 34.73 99.30
N ASP A 443 -73.08 34.67 99.75
CA ASP A 443 -72.72 34.68 101.17
C ASP A 443 -73.20 35.98 101.84
N THR A 444 -73.10 37.12 101.16
CA THR A 444 -73.61 38.41 101.66
C THR A 444 -75.13 38.42 101.81
N ARG A 445 -75.86 37.84 100.85
CA ARG A 445 -77.33 37.68 100.94
C ARG A 445 -77.72 36.73 102.07
N VAL A 446 -76.97 35.66 102.30
CA VAL A 446 -77.19 34.75 103.43
C VAL A 446 -77.06 35.50 104.76
N VAL A 447 -76.00 36.30 104.94
CA VAL A 447 -75.82 37.13 106.15
C VAL A 447 -76.94 38.15 106.32
N SER A 448 -77.44 38.74 105.23
CA SER A 448 -78.59 39.66 105.28
C SER A 448 -79.86 38.94 105.74
N LEU A 449 -80.13 37.75 105.21
CA LEU A 449 -81.28 36.93 105.59
C LEU A 449 -81.19 36.43 107.04
N GLU A 450 -79.98 36.09 107.52
CA GLU A 450 -79.75 35.75 108.93
C GLU A 450 -80.03 36.93 109.86
N LYS A 451 -79.65 38.16 109.47
CA LYS A 451 -80.00 39.38 110.21
C LYS A 451 -81.50 39.63 110.25
N GLU A 452 -82.19 39.46 109.13
CA GLU A 452 -83.65 39.58 109.08
C GLU A 452 -84.33 38.53 109.95
N LEU A 453 -83.85 37.29 109.92
CA LEU A 453 -84.35 36.19 110.76
C LEU A 453 -84.19 36.53 112.25
N ASP A 454 -83.03 37.06 112.66
CA ASP A 454 -82.78 37.49 114.04
C ASP A 454 -83.66 38.71 114.44
N HIS A 455 -83.99 39.58 113.49
CA HIS A 455 -84.94 40.67 113.70
C HIS A 455 -86.36 40.15 113.96
N VAL A 456 -86.80 39.17 113.15
CA VAL A 456 -88.12 38.53 113.29
C VAL A 456 -88.20 37.74 114.61
N GLN A 457 -87.13 37.03 114.99
CA GLN A 457 -87.06 36.33 116.27
C GLN A 457 -87.16 37.29 117.47
N ARG A 458 -86.51 38.46 117.40
CA ARG A 458 -86.63 39.52 118.41
C ARG A 458 -88.04 40.11 118.47
N ALA A 459 -88.66 40.39 117.33
CA ALA A 459 -90.05 40.87 117.27
C ALA A 459 -91.03 39.86 117.88
N LEU A 460 -90.87 38.57 117.57
CA LEU A 460 -91.68 37.48 118.13
C LEU A 460 -91.53 37.37 119.66
N LYS A 461 -90.31 37.58 120.18
CA LYS A 461 -90.06 37.59 121.64
C LYS A 461 -90.74 38.78 122.31
N CYS A 462 -90.69 39.96 121.68
CA CYS A 462 -91.37 41.16 122.16
C CYS A 462 -92.88 40.93 122.25
N GLU A 463 -93.46 40.27 121.24
CA GLU A 463 -94.90 40.01 121.22
C GLU A 463 -95.36 38.88 122.15
N LYS A 464 -94.52 37.86 122.38
CA LYS A 464 -94.72 36.90 123.48
C LYS A 464 -94.74 37.58 124.85
N THR A 465 -93.93 38.63 125.03
CA THR A 465 -93.88 39.37 126.29
C THR A 465 -95.15 40.20 126.46
N ARG A 466 -95.62 40.82 125.37
CA ARG A 466 -96.84 41.63 125.35
C ARG A 466 -98.11 40.82 125.59
N THR A 467 -98.21 39.64 124.98
CA THR A 467 -99.29 38.68 125.23
C THR A 467 -99.28 38.15 126.66
N SER A 468 -98.10 37.88 127.24
CA SER A 468 -97.99 37.47 128.64
C SER A 468 -98.45 38.57 129.61
N ALA A 469 -98.16 39.85 129.31
CA ALA A 469 -98.63 40.98 130.12
C ALA A 469 -100.15 41.19 130.04
N LEU A 470 -100.75 40.97 128.86
CA LEU A 470 -102.21 40.99 128.65
C LEU A 470 -102.92 39.84 129.39
N GLN A 471 -102.31 38.66 129.45
CA GLN A 471 -102.85 37.52 130.20
C GLN A 471 -102.95 37.84 131.70
N VAL A 472 -101.95 38.53 132.27
CA VAL A 472 -101.93 38.92 133.70
C VAL A 472 -102.96 40.01 134.03
N SER A 473 -103.29 40.91 133.08
CA SER A 473 -104.32 41.94 133.32
C SER A 473 -105.74 41.38 133.29
N ILE A 474 -105.96 40.25 132.61
CA ILE A 474 -107.27 39.58 132.51
C ILE A 474 -107.54 38.76 133.78
N THR A 475 -106.55 38.04 134.32
CA THR A 475 -106.73 37.20 135.51
C THR A 475 -107.04 37.99 136.79
N ASN A 476 -106.58 39.25 136.90
CA ASN A 476 -106.84 40.09 138.08
C ASN A 476 -108.24 40.76 138.08
N ARG A 477 -109.05 40.60 137.03
CA ARG A 477 -110.39 41.21 136.93
C ARG A 477 -111.54 40.25 137.29
N GLU A 478 -111.26 38.96 137.51
CA GLU A 478 -112.28 37.91 137.70
C GLU A 478 -112.46 37.39 139.15
N LEU A 479 -111.80 37.96 140.17
CA LEU A 479 -111.94 37.52 141.58
C LEU A 479 -112.50 38.60 142.53
N GLY A 480 -113.43 39.42 142.02
CA GLY A 480 -114.44 40.08 142.83
C GLY A 480 -115.78 39.37 142.65
N GLN A 481 -116.05 38.33 143.44
CA GLN A 481 -117.38 37.80 143.82
C GLN A 481 -117.24 36.43 144.52
N ARG A 482 -116.88 36.46 145.82
CA ARG A 482 -117.56 35.77 146.93
C ARG A 482 -116.86 36.11 148.24
#